data_AF-A0A6B3FHX1-F1
#
_entry.id   AF-A0A6B3FHX1-F1
#
_cell.length_a   1.000
_cell.length_b   1.000
_cell.length_c   1.000
_cell.angle_alpha   90.00
_cell.angle_beta   90.00
_cell.angle_gamma   90.00
#
_symmetry.space_group_name_H-M   'P 1'
#
loop_
_entity.id
_entity.type
_entity.pdbx_description
1 polymer ?
#
loop_
_entity_poly.entity_id
_entity_poly.type
_entity_poly.pdbx_seq_one_letter_code
_entity_poly.pdbx_strand_id
1 'polypeptide(L)'
;EGAHDHVFARALLEEGLRSPAETAALRIWPCGRAQTVLELRRAAGHLLILQFDSTDLIRFLRRTYTAAAHYEAGLTGPVREAPRAVEGAGAEAAGRPEAGGQPTVPPGSSGSPVSTRSRSSA
;
A
#
# COMPACT_ATOMS: atom_id res chain seq x y z
N GLU A 1 -8.18 16.00 -15.67
CA GLU A 1 -8.65 14.64 -16.00
C GLU A 1 -8.95 13.90 -14.71
N GLY A 2 -10.10 13.23 -14.64
CA GLY A 2 -10.52 12.51 -13.44
C GLY A 2 -9.84 11.15 -13.35
N ALA A 3 -9.37 10.79 -12.16
CA ALA A 3 -8.98 9.42 -11.87
C ALA A 3 -10.19 8.50 -12.13
N HIS A 4 -9.93 7.39 -12.81
CA HIS A 4 -10.95 6.41 -13.12
C HIS A 4 -10.55 5.06 -12.55
N ASP A 5 -11.27 4.65 -11.51
CA ASP A 5 -10.99 3.41 -10.82
C ASP A 5 -11.69 2.24 -11.51
N HIS A 6 -10.94 1.15 -11.70
CA HIS A 6 -11.44 -0.10 -12.23
C HIS A 6 -11.03 -1.25 -11.31
N VAL A 7 -12.00 -2.12 -11.00
CA VAL A 7 -11.81 -3.33 -10.21
C VAL A 7 -12.02 -4.53 -11.10
N PHE A 8 -11.10 -5.49 -11.02
CA PHE A 8 -11.19 -6.76 -11.73
C PHE A 8 -10.59 -7.87 -10.87
N ALA A 9 -10.97 -9.11 -11.16
CA ALA A 9 -10.47 -10.26 -10.44
C ALA A 9 -8.97 -10.44 -10.69
N ARG A 10 -8.20 -10.70 -9.63
CA ARG A 10 -6.77 -11.02 -9.76
C ARG A 10 -6.52 -12.20 -10.71
N ALA A 11 -7.37 -13.23 -10.64
CA ALA A 11 -7.32 -14.39 -11.52
C ALA A 11 -7.49 -14.02 -13.01
N LEU A 12 -8.26 -12.97 -13.34
CA LEU A 12 -8.42 -12.52 -14.71
C LEU A 12 -7.09 -12.00 -15.28
N LEU A 13 -6.31 -11.28 -14.47
CA LEU A 13 -4.99 -10.77 -14.87
C LEU A 13 -3.99 -11.92 -15.07
N GLU A 14 -4.03 -12.93 -14.20
CA GLU A 14 -3.18 -14.12 -14.31
C GLU A 14 -3.47 -14.95 -15.56
N GLU A 15 -4.75 -15.08 -15.91
CA GLU A 15 -5.14 -15.73 -17.16
C GLU A 15 -4.71 -14.87 -18.35
N GLY A 16 -5.00 -13.57 -18.33
CA GLY A 16 -4.66 -12.59 -19.36
C GLY A 16 -3.16 -12.47 -19.68
N LEU A 17 -2.29 -12.85 -18.75
CA LEU A 17 -0.84 -12.92 -18.95
C LEU A 17 -0.38 -14.19 -19.68
N ARG A 18 -1.18 -15.26 -19.65
CA ARG A 18 -0.87 -16.57 -20.25
C ARG A 18 -1.62 -16.80 -21.56
N SER A 19 -2.87 -16.35 -21.62
CA SER A 19 -3.76 -16.49 -22.76
C SER A 19 -4.72 -15.28 -22.82
N PRO A 20 -5.33 -14.97 -23.98
CA PRO A 20 -6.37 -13.94 -24.02
C PRO A 20 -7.55 -14.27 -23.09
N ALA A 21 -7.91 -13.34 -22.20
CA ALA A 21 -8.98 -13.49 -21.22
C ALA A 21 -9.92 -12.28 -21.24
N GLU A 22 -11.21 -12.49 -20.95
CA GLU A 22 -12.22 -11.45 -21.11
C GLU A 22 -13.38 -11.54 -20.11
N THR A 23 -13.93 -10.37 -19.79
CA THR A 23 -15.19 -10.15 -19.04
C THR A 23 -16.02 -9.09 -19.76
N ALA A 24 -17.23 -8.81 -19.27
CA ALA A 24 -18.10 -7.79 -19.86
C ALA A 24 -17.44 -6.40 -19.98
N ALA A 25 -16.60 -6.01 -19.00
CA ALA A 25 -16.01 -4.68 -18.93
C ALA A 25 -14.52 -4.61 -19.30
N LEU A 26 -13.82 -5.75 -19.36
CA LEU A 26 -12.36 -5.78 -19.51
C LEU A 26 -11.92 -6.99 -20.33
N ARG A 27 -10.97 -6.77 -21.25
CA ARG A 27 -10.26 -7.81 -21.99
C ARG A 27 -8.76 -7.65 -21.78
N ILE A 28 -8.05 -8.76 -21.58
CA ILE A 28 -6.61 -8.78 -21.29
C ILE A 28 -5.93 -9.81 -22.20
N TRP A 29 -4.80 -9.47 -22.80
CA TRP A 29 -4.06 -10.41 -23.63
C TRP A 29 -2.55 -10.11 -23.69
N PRO A 30 -1.70 -11.14 -23.90
CA PRO A 30 -0.30 -10.93 -24.19
C PRO A 30 -0.13 -10.32 -25.59
N CYS A 31 0.74 -9.32 -25.71
CA CYS A 31 1.10 -8.68 -26.97
C CYS A 31 2.62 -8.83 -27.18
N GLY A 32 3.01 -9.90 -27.87
CA GLY A 32 4.42 -10.25 -28.04
C GLY A 32 5.01 -10.91 -26.80
N ARG A 33 6.32 -10.73 -26.56
CA ARG A 33 7.05 -11.44 -25.49
C ARG A 33 7.07 -10.73 -24.14
N ALA A 34 6.92 -9.41 -24.15
CA ALA A 34 7.21 -8.57 -22.98
C ALA A 34 6.07 -7.63 -22.62
N GLN A 35 4.98 -7.59 -23.39
CA GLN A 35 3.90 -6.63 -23.16
C GLN A 35 2.57 -7.34 -22.98
N THR A 36 1.70 -6.71 -22.19
CA THR A 36 0.33 -7.14 -21.94
C THR A 36 -0.59 -5.95 -22.14
N VAL A 37 -1.66 -6.17 -22.89
CA VAL A 37 -2.66 -5.15 -23.19
C VAL A 37 -3.91 -5.39 -22.34
N LEU A 38 -4.45 -4.32 -21.79
CA LEU A 38 -5.76 -4.29 -21.13
C LEU A 38 -6.67 -3.33 -21.91
N GLU A 39 -7.81 -3.83 -22.39
CA GLU A 39 -8.87 -3.05 -22.99
C GLU A 39 -10.03 -2.92 -22.01
N LEU A 40 -10.28 -1.69 -21.57
CA LEU A 40 -11.35 -1.33 -20.65
C LEU A 40 -12.52 -0.74 -21.44
N ARG A 41 -13.71 -1.30 -21.24
CA ARG A 41 -14.96 -0.87 -21.88
C ARG A 41 -15.72 0.08 -20.96
N ARG A 42 -15.97 1.29 -21.44
CA ARG A 42 -16.73 2.33 -20.72
C ARG A 42 -18.19 2.34 -21.18
N ALA A 43 -19.09 2.73 -20.28
CA ALA A 43 -20.53 2.81 -20.54
C ALA A 43 -20.92 3.71 -21.73
N ALA A 44 -20.06 4.67 -22.11
CA ALA A 44 -20.28 5.55 -23.26
C ALA A 44 -19.81 4.96 -24.61
N GLY A 45 -19.53 3.64 -24.68
CA GLY A 45 -18.98 3.00 -25.87
C GLY A 45 -17.52 3.34 -26.14
N HIS A 46 -16.85 3.99 -25.18
CA HIS A 46 -15.44 4.36 -25.29
C HIS A 46 -14.57 3.21 -24.78
N LEU A 47 -13.43 3.01 -25.43
CA LEU A 47 -12.44 2.01 -25.04
C LEU A 47 -11.18 2.72 -24.56
N LEU A 48 -10.62 2.23 -23.46
CA LEU A 48 -9.28 2.62 -23.00
C LEU A 48 -8.36 1.42 -23.15
N ILE A 49 -7.30 1.60 -23.94
CA ILE A 49 -6.26 0.59 -24.14
C ILE A 49 -5.05 0.96 -23.28
N LEU A 50 -4.62 0.04 -22.44
CA LEU A 50 -3.46 0.18 -21.58
C LEU A 50 -2.42 -0.88 -21.96
N GLN A 51 -1.16 -0.49 -22.03
CA GLN A 51 -0.04 -1.38 -22.28
C GLN A 51 0.90 -1.38 -21.08
N PHE A 52 1.28 -2.57 -20.63
CA PHE A 52 2.18 -2.77 -19.52
C PHE A 52 3.27 -3.76 -19.88
N ASP A 53 4.42 -3.60 -19.24
CA ASP A 53 5.42 -4.65 -19.22
C ASP A 53 4.88 -5.87 -18.46
N SER A 54 4.94 -7.05 -19.10
CA SER A 54 4.45 -8.29 -18.52
C SER A 54 5.21 -8.66 -17.25
N THR A 55 6.51 -8.36 -17.17
CA THR A 55 7.32 -8.67 -15.99
C THR A 55 6.89 -7.84 -14.78
N ASP A 56 6.45 -6.59 -14.98
CA ASP A 56 5.93 -5.76 -13.90
C ASP A 56 4.58 -6.25 -13.38
N LEU A 57 3.67 -6.66 -14.27
CA LEU A 57 2.41 -7.28 -13.87
C LEU A 57 2.63 -8.61 -13.13
N ILE A 58 3.59 -9.43 -13.57
CA ILE A 58 3.97 -10.68 -12.89
C ILE A 58 4.53 -10.39 -11.49
N ARG A 59 5.42 -9.39 -11.36
CA ARG A 59 5.96 -8.98 -10.05
C ARG A 59 4.86 -8.46 -9.14
N PHE A 60 3.94 -7.65 -9.68
CA PHE A 60 2.78 -7.16 -8.95
C PHE A 60 1.93 -8.31 -8.42
N LEU A 61 1.55 -9.26 -9.27
CA LEU A 61 0.77 -10.43 -8.88
C LEU A 61 1.43 -11.23 -7.75
N ARG A 62 2.73 -11.54 -7.89
CA ARG A 62 3.50 -12.24 -6.83
C ARG A 62 3.43 -11.50 -5.49
N ARG A 63 3.54 -10.17 -5.52
CA ARG A 63 3.45 -9.34 -4.32
C ARG A 63 2.04 -9.35 -3.72
N THR A 64 0.98 -9.37 -4.53
CA THR A 64 -0.40 -9.45 -4.01
C THR A 64 -0.68 -10.77 -3.30
N TYR A 65 -0.14 -11.89 -3.79
CA TYR A 65 -0.27 -13.18 -3.11
C TYR A 65 0.45 -13.21 -1.77
N THR A 66 1.67 -12.68 -1.75
CA THR A 66 2.45 -12.56 -0.52
C THR A 66 1.74 -11.68 0.50
N ALA A 67 1.23 -10.51 0.07
CA ALA A 67 0.48 -9.60 0.93
C ALA A 67 -0.83 -10.21 1.45
N ALA A 68 -1.58 -10.93 0.60
CA ALA A 68 -2.78 -11.64 1.02
C ALA A 68 -2.45 -12.73 2.06
N ALA A 69 -1.40 -13.52 1.85
CA ALA A 69 -0.97 -14.52 2.83
C ALA A 69 -0.59 -13.89 4.17
N HIS A 70 0.13 -12.77 4.17
CA HIS A 70 0.44 -12.03 5.39
C HIS A 70 -0.80 -11.46 6.08
N TYR A 71 -1.77 -10.97 5.31
CA TYR A 71 -3.04 -10.50 5.84
C TYR A 71 -3.79 -11.62 6.56
N GLU A 72 -3.96 -12.78 5.91
CA GLU A 72 -4.61 -13.94 6.52
C GLU A 72 -3.85 -14.48 7.75
N ALA A 73 -2.51 -14.50 7.71
CA ALA A 73 -1.68 -14.85 8.86
C ALA A 73 -1.85 -13.86 10.03
N GLY A 74 -2.05 -12.58 9.73
CA GLY A 74 -2.33 -11.55 10.73
C GLY A 74 -3.73 -11.67 11.34
N LEU A 75 -4.73 -12.10 10.56
CA LEU A 75 -6.08 -12.39 11.06
C LEU A 75 -6.13 -13.64 11.92
N THR A 76 -5.25 -14.61 11.65
CA THR A 76 -5.17 -15.88 12.39
C THR A 76 -4.14 -15.87 13.53
N GLY A 77 -3.42 -14.75 13.69
CA GLY A 77 -2.57 -14.52 14.86
C GLY A 77 -3.40 -14.59 16.16
N PRO A 78 -2.79 -14.92 17.31
CA PRO A 78 -3.51 -14.94 18.57
C PRO A 78 -4.16 -13.58 18.76
N VAL A 79 -5.48 -13.55 18.99
CA VAL A 79 -6.18 -12.36 19.46
C VAL A 79 -5.33 -11.83 20.60
N ARG A 80 -4.77 -10.62 20.44
CA ARG A 80 -4.07 -9.96 21.52
C ARG A 80 -5.12 -9.74 22.60
N GLU A 81 -5.20 -10.68 23.55
CA GLU A 81 -6.14 -10.63 24.65
C GLU A 81 -5.96 -9.24 25.27
N ALA A 82 -7.01 -8.43 25.20
CA ALA A 82 -6.99 -7.11 25.81
C ALA A 82 -6.52 -7.33 27.25
N PRO A 83 -5.55 -6.53 27.75
CA PRO A 83 -5.08 -6.71 29.11
C PRO A 83 -6.31 -6.68 30.00
N ARG A 84 -6.65 -7.83 30.61
CA ARG A 84 -7.79 -7.89 31.52
C ARG A 84 -7.51 -6.83 32.56
N ALA A 85 -8.40 -5.85 32.64
CA ALA A 85 -8.33 -4.82 33.65
C ALA A 85 -8.11 -5.53 34.98
N VAL A 86 -6.97 -5.27 35.60
CA VAL A 86 -6.71 -5.67 36.98
C VAL A 86 -7.75 -4.94 37.81
N GLU A 87 -8.91 -5.57 38.01
CA GLU A 87 -9.86 -5.13 39.02
C GLU A 87 -9.32 -5.60 40.38
N GLY A 88 -8.80 -4.64 41.13
CA GLY A 88 -8.53 -4.79 42.56
C GLY A 88 -7.16 -4.27 42.99
N ALA A 89 -7.10 -2.99 43.34
CA ALA A 89 -6.32 -2.49 44.47
C ALA A 89 -6.76 -1.06 44.81
N GLY A 90 -7.65 -0.95 45.78
CA GLY A 90 -7.91 0.30 46.47
C GLY A 90 -6.83 0.63 47.51
N ALA A 91 -6.86 1.88 47.96
CA ALA A 91 -6.09 2.52 49.04
C ALA A 91 -4.58 2.71 48.74
N GLU A 92 -3.94 3.86 48.96
CA GLU A 92 -4.18 4.91 49.94
C GLU A 92 -3.49 6.21 49.45
N ALA A 93 -4.20 7.33 49.53
CA ALA A 93 -3.67 8.65 49.21
C ALA A 93 -2.97 9.22 50.45
N ALA A 94 -1.64 9.24 50.45
CA ALA A 94 -0.84 10.09 51.33
C ALA A 94 -0.07 11.09 50.45
N GLY A 95 -0.47 12.36 50.51
CA GLY A 95 0.25 13.45 49.86
C GLY A 95 0.41 14.61 50.83
N ARG A 96 1.66 14.99 51.14
CA ARG A 96 2.25 16.32 50.83
C ARG A 96 3.74 16.35 51.23
N PRO A 97 4.51 17.37 50.80
CA PRO A 97 5.49 17.25 49.72
C PRO A 97 6.89 17.62 50.22
N GLU A 98 7.88 17.73 49.33
CA GLU A 98 9.06 18.65 49.35
C GLU A 98 9.94 18.19 48.16
N ALA A 99 10.05 18.93 47.07
CA ALA A 99 10.83 20.15 46.85
C ALA A 99 12.07 19.85 46.00
N GLY A 100 12.21 20.56 44.88
CA GLY A 100 13.50 20.79 44.23
C GLY A 100 13.75 20.09 42.89
N GLY A 101 13.82 20.87 41.81
CA GLY A 101 14.62 20.50 40.64
C GLY A 101 13.96 20.63 39.26
N GLN A 102 13.61 21.85 38.85
CA GLN A 102 13.80 22.27 37.45
C GLN A 102 15.08 23.12 37.40
N PRO A 103 15.64 23.47 36.23
CA PRO A 103 15.59 22.83 34.91
C PRO A 103 17.01 22.76 34.30
N THR A 104 17.24 21.96 33.25
CA THR A 104 18.31 22.31 32.29
C THR A 104 17.99 21.76 30.90
N VAL A 105 17.40 22.63 30.08
CA VAL A 105 17.60 22.62 28.64
C VAL A 105 18.87 23.41 28.34
N PRO A 106 19.74 22.91 27.45
CA PRO A 106 20.55 23.79 26.62
C PRO A 106 20.37 23.49 25.11
N PRO A 107 20.83 24.41 24.25
CA PRO A 107 20.02 24.85 23.11
C PRO A 107 20.62 24.50 21.75
N GLY A 108 19.76 24.59 20.73
CA GLY A 108 20.09 25.08 19.38
C GLY A 108 20.99 24.20 18.51
N SER A 109 21.06 24.36 17.20
CA SER A 109 20.30 25.21 16.29
C SER A 109 20.69 24.77 14.88
N SER A 110 19.75 24.93 13.94
CA SER A 110 20.01 25.38 12.56
C SER A 110 20.93 24.56 11.64
N GLY A 111 20.38 24.14 10.50
CA GLY A 111 21.20 23.72 9.37
C GLY A 111 20.45 23.19 8.16
N SER A 112 19.46 23.93 7.63
CA SER A 112 19.21 23.89 6.18
C SER A 112 20.17 24.91 5.55
N PRO A 113 20.81 24.63 4.40
CA PRO A 113 20.09 24.95 3.17
C PRO A 113 20.40 24.04 1.95
N VAL A 114 19.43 24.04 1.04
CA VAL A 114 19.52 24.05 -0.43
C VAL A 114 20.79 23.51 -1.10
N SER A 115 20.62 22.52 -1.97
CA SER A 115 21.46 22.38 -3.17
C SER A 115 20.57 22.47 -4.40
N THR A 116 20.67 23.62 -5.04
CA THR A 116 20.31 23.85 -6.44
C THR A 116 21.39 23.24 -7.33
N ARG A 117 20.99 22.70 -8.50
CA ARG A 117 21.44 23.14 -9.83
C ARG A 117 21.62 22.00 -10.87
N SER A 118 20.92 22.24 -11.99
CA SER A 118 21.22 21.99 -13.42
C SER A 118 21.46 20.60 -14.02
N ARG A 119 20.54 20.27 -14.95
CA ARG A 119 20.71 20.13 -16.41
C ARG A 119 22.12 19.75 -16.93
N SER A 120 22.18 18.72 -17.78
CA SER A 120 22.59 18.90 -19.19
C SER A 120 22.20 17.69 -20.05
N SER A 121 21.73 17.99 -21.27
CA SER A 121 21.54 17.08 -22.39
C SER A 121 22.87 16.62 -22.98
N ALA A 122 22.87 15.42 -23.56
CA ALA A 122 23.46 15.09 -24.85
C ALA A 122 22.72 13.86 -25.39
#